data_AF-A0A842R3A5-F1
#
_entry.id   AF-A0A842R3A5-F1
#
_cell.length_a   1.000
_cell.length_b   1.000
_cell.length_c   1.000
_cell.angle_alpha   90.00
_cell.angle_beta   90.00
_cell.angle_gamma   90.00
#
_symmetry.space_group_name_H-M   'P 1'
#
loop_
_entity.id
_entity.type
_entity.pdbx_description
1 polymer ?
#
loop_
_entity_poly.entity_id
_entity_poly.type
_entity_poly.pdbx_seq_one_letter_code
_entity_poly.pdbx_strand_id
1 'polypeptide(L)' 'MDHRISDDAIKKATGSTWDEWLEILDSAEARQLIHKEIVAFLMEHHGVSHWWAQTIT' A
#
# COMPACT_ATOMS: atom_id res chain seq x y z
N MET A 1 1.54 -23.56 3.30
CA MET A 1 1.61 -22.65 2.15
C MET A 1 1.58 -21.24 2.71
N ASP A 2 2.75 -20.62 2.85
CA ASP A 2 2.88 -19.28 3.41
C ASP A 2 2.32 -18.29 2.38
N HIS A 3 1.16 -17.68 2.67
CA HIS A 3 0.43 -16.82 1.73
C HIS A 3 1.00 -15.40 1.75
N ARG A 4 2.32 -15.30 1.57
CA ARG A 4 3.00 -14.02 1.42
C ARG A 4 2.64 -13.48 0.05
N ILE A 5 1.88 -12.39 0.05
CA ILE A 5 1.62 -11.63 -1.17
C ILE A 5 2.98 -11.29 -1.80
N SER A 6 3.15 -11.65 -3.06
CA SER A 6 4.41 -11.41 -3.78
C SER A 6 4.41 -10.01 -4.40
N ASP A 7 5.58 -9.40 -4.53
CA ASP A 7 5.73 -8.05 -5.11
C ASP A 7 5.12 -7.93 -6.51
N ASP A 8 5.19 -9.01 -7.31
CA ASP A 8 4.56 -9.09 -8.63
C ASP A 8 3.02 -9.00 -8.56
N ALA A 9 2.41 -9.60 -7.55
CA ALA A 9 0.96 -9.53 -7.34
C ALA A 9 0.53 -8.11 -6.96
N ILE A 10 1.30 -7.44 -6.11
CA ILE A 10 1.07 -6.05 -5.69
C ILE A 10 1.24 -5.13 -6.89
N LYS A 11 2.32 -5.29 -7.67
CA LYS A 11 2.57 -4.50 -8.86
C LYS A 11 1.48 -4.65 -9.91
N LYS A 12 1.01 -5.88 -10.15
CA LYS A 12 -0.11 -6.12 -11.08
C LYS A 12 -1.41 -5.48 -10.63
N ALA A 13 -1.64 -5.40 -9.33
CA ALA A 13 -2.88 -4.90 -8.77
C ALA A 13 -2.91 -3.38 -8.54
N THR A 14 -1.77 -2.81 -8.15
CA THR A 14 -1.66 -1.43 -7.66
C THR A 14 -0.79 -0.55 -8.55
N GLY A 15 -0.05 -1.16 -9.49
CA GLY A 15 0.87 -0.46 -10.39
C GLY A 15 2.29 -0.32 -9.83
N SER A 16 2.48 -0.46 -8.51
CA SER A 16 3.76 -0.25 -7.83
C SER A 16 4.19 -1.48 -7.03
N THR A 17 5.51 -1.65 -6.84
CA THR A 17 6.07 -2.71 -5.99
C THR A 17 5.91 -2.40 -4.51
N TRP A 18 6.17 -3.40 -3.67
CA TRP A 18 6.19 -3.21 -2.21
C TRP A 18 7.17 -2.14 -1.76
N ASP A 19 8.40 -2.14 -2.31
CA ASP A 19 9.42 -1.16 -1.97
C ASP A 19 8.99 0.27 -2.34
N GLU A 20 8.38 0.46 -3.53
CA GLU A 20 7.85 1.77 -3.94
C GLU A 20 6.74 2.25 -2.99
N TRP A 21 5.86 1.34 -2.53
CA TRP A 21 4.85 1.68 -1.54
C TRP A 21 5.47 2.07 -0.20
N LEU A 22 6.46 1.32 0.29
CA LEU A 22 7.16 1.66 1.52
C LEU A 22 7.84 3.03 1.44
N GLU A 23 8.45 3.36 0.31
CA GLU A 23 9.03 4.70 0.08
C GLU A 23 7.98 5.81 0.05
N ILE A 24 6.84 5.57 -0.60
CA ILE A 24 5.70 6.50 -0.62
C ILE A 24 5.18 6.72 0.80
N LEU A 25 5.02 5.64 1.58
CA LEU A 25 4.56 5.70 2.96
C LEU A 25 5.56 6.42 3.87
N ASP A 26 6.85 6.10 3.77
CA ASP A 26 7.88 6.77 4.57
C ASP A 26 7.99 8.26 4.20
N SER A 27 7.81 8.61 2.92
CA SER A 27 7.77 9.99 2.44
C SER A 27 6.50 10.75 2.85
N ALA A 28 5.37 10.06 2.98
CA ALA A 28 4.08 10.65 3.37
C ALA A 28 3.97 10.93 4.89
N GLU A 29 5.09 10.86 5.63
CA GLU A 29 5.10 10.83 7.10
C GLU A 29 4.16 9.75 7.67
N ALA A 30 3.95 8.63 6.95
CA ALA A 30 2.99 7.59 7.35
C ALA A 30 3.29 6.97 8.72
N ARG A 31 4.49 7.19 9.25
CA ARG A 31 4.86 6.86 10.63
C ARG A 31 4.00 7.60 11.68
N GLN A 32 3.36 8.71 11.32
CA GLN A 32 2.41 9.45 12.15
C GLN A 32 0.94 9.14 11.82
N LEU A 33 0.67 8.50 10.67
CA LEU A 33 -0.68 8.19 10.22
C LEU A 33 -1.19 6.90 10.88
N ILE A 34 -2.46 6.90 11.28
CA ILE A 34 -3.11 5.66 11.72
C ILE A 34 -3.46 4.79 10.50
N HIS A 35 -3.54 3.48 10.67
CA HIS A 35 -3.84 2.51 9.58
C HIS A 35 -4.98 2.95 8.64
N LYS A 36 -6.05 3.56 9.19
CA LYS A 36 -7.17 4.09 8.39
C LYS A 36 -6.79 5.26 7.48
N GLU A 37 -5.92 6.15 7.94
CA GLU A 37 -5.45 7.30 7.14
C GLU A 37 -4.55 6.83 6.01
N ILE A 38 -3.72 5.81 6.25
CA ILE A 38 -2.89 5.24 5.19
C ILE A 38 -3.77 4.53 4.14
N VAL A 39 -4.79 3.78 4.57
CA VAL A 39 -5.76 3.16 3.65
C VAL A 39 -6.49 4.23 2.82
N ALA A 40 -6.95 5.31 3.46
CA ALA A 40 -7.60 6.43 2.79
C ALA A 40 -6.65 7.10 1.79
N PHE A 41 -5.40 7.36 2.18
CA PHE A 41 -4.37 7.93 1.30
C PHE A 41 -4.15 7.08 0.05
N LEU A 42 -3.98 5.76 0.20
CA LEU A 42 -3.79 4.85 -0.93
C LEU A 42 -5.01 4.79 -1.85
N MET A 43 -6.22 4.85 -1.29
CA MET A 43 -7.46 4.86 -2.06
C MET A 43 -7.67 6.20 -2.80
N GLU A 44 -7.47 7.32 -2.12
CA GLU A 44 -7.78 8.66 -2.63
C GLU A 44 -6.69 9.20 -3.56
N HIS A 45 -5.41 9.04 -3.20
CA HIS A 45 -4.28 9.57 -3.96
C HIS A 45 -3.78 8.62 -5.04
N HIS A 46 -3.92 7.32 -4.84
CA HIS A 46 -3.36 6.32 -5.73
C HIS A 46 -4.40 5.38 -6.37
N GLY A 47 -5.68 5.53 -6.05
CA GLY A 47 -6.75 4.70 -6.64
C GLY A 47 -6.64 3.22 -6.30
N VAL A 48 -5.89 2.86 -5.26
CA VAL A 48 -5.71 1.47 -4.82
C VAL A 48 -7.04 0.97 -4.27
N SER A 49 -7.41 -0.27 -4.58
CA SER A 49 -8.65 -0.84 -4.04
C SER A 49 -8.54 -1.02 -2.52
N HIS A 50 -9.67 -0.91 -1.82
CA HIS A 50 -9.70 -1.01 -0.36
C HIS A 50 -8.99 -2.25 0.20
N TRP A 51 -9.10 -3.39 -0.48
CA TRP A 51 -8.46 -4.63 -0.09
C TRP A 51 -6.93 -4.59 -0.22
N TRP A 52 -6.42 -4.03 -1.34
CA TRP A 52 -4.98 -3.85 -1.53
C TRP A 52 -4.40 -2.78 -0.62
N ALA A 53 -5.17 -1.73 -0.33
CA ALA A 53 -4.78 -0.70 0.61
C ALA A 53 -4.53 -1.31 2.00
N GLN A 54 -5.45 -2.11 2.54
CA GLN A 54 -5.24 -2.81 3.83
C GLN A 54 -4.02 -3.74 3.85
N THR A 55 -3.62 -4.27 2.69
CA THR A 55 -2.45 -5.15 2.57
C THR A 55 -1.14 -4.35 2.66
N ILE A 56 -1.12 -3.12 2.17
CA ILE A 56 0.08 -2.27 2.06
C ILE A 56 0.38 -1.54 3.38
N THR A 57 -0.64 -1.29 4.20
CA THR A 57 -0.57 -0.56 5.48
C THR A 57 -0.21 -1.43 6.67
#